data_AF-A0A518HYH0-F1
#
_entry.id   AF-A0A518HYH0-F1
#
_cell.length_a   1.000
_cell.length_b   1.000
_cell.length_c   1.000
_cell.angle_alpha   90.00
_cell.angle_beta   90.00
_cell.angle_gamma   90.00
#
_symmetry.space_group_name_H-M   'P 1'
#
loop_
_entity.id
_entity.type
_entity.pdbx_description
1 polymer ?
#
loop_
_entity_poly.entity_id
_entity_poly.type
_entity_poly.pdbx_seq_one_letter_code
_entity_poly.pdbx_strand_id
1 'polypeptide(L)'
;MPEKDFGRYSRKRDMLSVEVSPKMTDRALRIMDALVKRIFAIGGAVEIRLCRNDRERRATTIVIAGVDVTTIRLREKREKVVSENDDLSGRSREIRVDLVSTGVLLFDRGPGSLETELLIDEGPKKVEDGLNDLIIRLIKHAGETRLKENERQERLARWEARQQMEGTQEKVIKYRIGNFYEQQALERERVNELFNDADAYQQAQKIRVFVDALSECMSTEDGTVAIDSDEADYLRWAHQLADRVDPLCESPPSILDDGFNVAEIGPKRPR
;
A
#
# COMPACT_ATOMS: atom_id res chain seq x y z
N MET A 1 29.34 -13.10 58.09
CA MET A 1 29.13 -12.96 56.62
C MET A 1 28.43 -11.63 56.38
N PRO A 2 28.98 -10.70 55.58
CA PRO A 2 28.27 -9.46 55.29
C PRO A 2 27.12 -9.75 54.33
N GLU A 3 25.92 -9.30 54.69
CA GLU A 3 24.70 -9.39 53.89
C GLU A 3 24.94 -8.88 52.47
N LYS A 4 24.67 -9.74 51.47
CA LYS A 4 24.63 -9.36 50.05
C LYS A 4 23.33 -8.60 49.77
N ASP A 5 23.10 -7.48 50.46
CA ASP A 5 21.92 -6.63 50.24
C ASP A 5 22.22 -5.59 49.15
N PHE A 6 22.57 -6.08 47.96
CA PHE A 6 22.80 -5.22 46.80
C PHE A 6 21.46 -4.89 46.15
N GLY A 7 20.79 -3.86 46.68
CA GLY A 7 19.80 -3.03 45.99
C GLY A 7 19.02 -3.73 44.89
N ARG A 8 18.28 -4.80 45.21
CA ARG A 8 17.26 -5.36 44.33
C ARG A 8 16.01 -4.49 44.46
N TYR A 9 16.11 -3.21 44.11
CA TYR A 9 14.90 -2.43 43.90
C TYR A 9 14.18 -3.07 42.72
N SER A 10 13.02 -3.66 43.01
CA SER A 10 12.17 -4.35 42.05
C SER A 10 11.95 -3.44 40.85
N ARG A 11 12.51 -3.84 39.69
CA ARG A 11 12.39 -3.14 38.39
C ARG A 11 10.95 -3.02 37.88
N LYS A 12 9.98 -3.52 38.66
CA LYS A 12 8.53 -3.47 38.43
C LYS A 12 7.81 -2.29 39.10
N ARG A 13 8.49 -1.52 39.97
CA ARG A 13 7.89 -0.38 40.69
C ARG A 13 8.04 0.95 39.96
N ASP A 14 7.16 1.90 40.27
CA ASP A 14 7.22 3.30 39.83
C ASP A 14 8.36 4.06 40.53
N MET A 15 9.60 3.70 40.20
CA MET A 15 10.79 4.29 40.81
C MET A 15 11.79 4.79 39.75
N LEU A 16 12.62 5.76 40.15
CA LEU A 16 13.74 6.22 39.34
C LEU A 16 14.77 5.09 39.14
N SER A 17 15.36 5.04 37.94
CA SER A 17 16.35 4.02 37.60
C SER A 17 17.72 4.37 38.20
N VAL A 18 17.92 3.97 39.46
CA VAL A 18 19.16 4.19 40.22
C VAL A 18 19.71 2.85 40.73
N GLU A 19 20.90 2.47 40.29
CA GLU A 19 21.56 1.19 40.61
C GLU A 19 22.95 1.44 41.25
N VAL A 20 22.96 1.88 42.51
CA VAL A 20 24.19 2.24 43.24
C VAL A 20 24.31 1.48 44.57
N SER A 21 25.52 1.39 45.13
CA SER A 21 25.74 0.85 46.47
C SER A 21 25.14 1.75 47.56
N PRO A 22 24.87 1.24 48.77
CA PRO A 22 24.35 2.05 49.88
C PRO A 22 25.20 3.30 50.18
N LYS A 23 26.53 3.17 50.05
CA LYS A 23 27.49 4.27 50.27
C LYS A 23 27.31 5.43 49.29
N MET A 24 26.85 5.16 48.07
CA MET A 24 26.72 6.16 47.00
C MET A 24 25.28 6.67 46.83
N THR A 25 24.34 6.21 47.67
CA THR A 25 22.91 6.49 47.52
C THR A 25 22.58 7.98 47.65
N ASP A 26 23.13 8.66 48.67
CA ASP A 26 22.87 10.09 48.89
C ASP A 26 23.35 10.97 47.73
N ARG A 27 24.59 10.75 47.28
CA ARG A 27 25.15 11.45 46.10
C ARG A 27 24.30 11.19 44.85
N ALA A 28 23.91 9.95 44.61
CA ALA A 28 23.10 9.58 43.46
C ALA A 28 21.72 10.26 43.45
N LEU A 29 21.06 10.35 44.61
CA LEU A 29 19.76 11.02 44.72
C LEU A 29 19.87 12.52 44.51
N ARG A 30 20.93 13.18 44.99
CA ARG A 30 21.18 14.61 44.72
C ARG A 30 21.42 14.89 43.25
N ILE A 31 22.20 14.03 42.57
CA ILE A 31 22.43 14.13 41.13
C ILE A 31 21.11 14.01 40.37
N MET A 32 20.30 12.99 40.70
CA MET A 32 19.00 12.78 40.05
C MET A 32 18.02 13.93 40.33
N ASP A 33 17.96 14.45 41.55
CA ASP A 33 17.14 15.59 41.92
C ASP A 33 17.52 16.84 41.12
N ALA A 34 18.81 17.15 41.02
CA ALA A 34 19.31 18.28 40.22
C ALA A 34 18.95 18.14 38.73
N LEU A 35 19.12 16.93 38.17
CA LEU A 35 18.76 16.64 36.78
C LEU A 35 17.25 16.82 36.55
N VAL A 36 16.42 16.22 37.41
CA VAL A 36 14.95 16.29 37.33
C VAL A 36 14.48 17.74 37.40
N LYS A 37 14.94 18.50 38.41
CA LYS A 37 14.60 19.93 38.56
C LYS A 37 14.98 20.73 37.33
N ARG A 38 16.16 20.46 36.76
CA ARG A 38 16.64 21.19 35.59
C ARG A 38 15.86 20.84 34.33
N ILE A 39 15.44 19.58 34.15
CA ILE A 39 14.53 19.17 33.07
C ILE A 39 13.16 19.85 33.21
N PHE A 40 12.61 19.93 34.41
CA PHE A 40 11.36 20.67 34.63
C PHE A 40 11.51 22.17 34.34
N ALA A 41 12.63 22.78 34.72
CA ALA A 41 12.89 24.19 34.49
C ALA A 41 12.93 24.57 32.99
N ILE A 42 13.34 23.64 32.11
CA ILE A 42 13.34 23.84 30.65
C ILE A 42 11.99 23.44 29.99
N GLY A 43 10.96 23.12 30.77
CA GLY A 43 9.66 22.69 30.26
C GLY A 43 9.60 21.23 29.80
N GLY A 44 10.57 20.41 30.22
CA GLY A 44 10.53 18.96 30.04
C GLY A 44 9.77 18.26 31.17
N ALA A 45 9.60 16.95 31.00
CA ALA A 45 9.04 16.05 32.01
C ALA A 45 9.95 14.83 32.18
N VAL A 46 9.92 14.26 33.39
CA VAL A 46 10.57 12.98 33.70
C VAL A 46 9.50 12.00 34.10
N GLU A 47 9.39 10.92 33.34
CA GLU A 47 8.32 9.93 33.50
C GLU A 47 8.91 8.53 33.69
N ILE A 48 8.21 7.68 34.44
CA ILE A 48 8.62 6.29 34.64
C ILE A 48 7.72 5.43 33.73
N ARG A 49 8.28 5.00 32.60
CA ARG A 49 7.56 4.25 31.57
C ARG A 49 8.13 2.85 31.40
N LEU A 50 7.38 1.95 30.79
CA LEU A 50 7.89 0.65 30.37
C LEU A 50 8.98 0.85 29.30
N CYS A 51 10.09 0.13 29.42
CA CYS A 51 11.13 0.14 28.40
C CYS A 51 10.54 -0.36 27.07
N ARG A 52 10.80 0.36 25.97
CA ARG A 52 10.34 -0.07 24.62
C ARG A 52 10.82 -1.47 24.27
N ASN A 53 12.03 -1.85 24.71
CA ASN A 53 12.67 -3.12 24.38
C ASN A 53 12.47 -4.21 25.45
N ASP A 54 11.95 -3.87 26.62
CA ASP A 54 11.74 -4.81 27.73
C ASP A 54 10.47 -4.44 28.50
N ARG A 55 9.35 -5.06 28.13
CA ARG A 55 8.02 -4.76 28.69
C ARG A 55 7.89 -5.12 30.17
N GLU A 56 8.87 -5.81 30.75
CA GLU A 56 8.86 -6.15 32.18
C GLU A 56 9.62 -5.13 33.03
N ARG A 57 10.38 -4.22 32.41
CA ARG A 57 11.19 -3.22 33.10
C ARG A 57 10.65 -1.83 32.91
N ARG A 58 10.62 -1.06 33.99
CA ARG A 58 10.38 0.38 33.94
C ARG A 58 11.72 1.13 33.86
N ALA A 59 11.75 2.20 33.06
CA ALA A 59 12.86 3.12 32.94
C ALA A 59 12.41 4.57 33.11
N THR A 60 13.34 5.37 33.64
CA THR A 60 13.18 6.82 33.72
C THR A 60 13.37 7.40 32.33
N THR A 61 12.29 7.93 31.75
CA THR A 61 12.25 8.52 30.42
C THR A 61 12.20 10.02 30.54
N ILE A 62 13.05 10.70 29.78
CA ILE A 62 13.05 12.14 29.65
C ILE A 62 12.21 12.51 28.43
N VAL A 63 11.22 13.36 28.67
CA VAL A 63 10.34 13.92 27.65
C VAL A 63 10.62 15.41 27.56
N ILE A 64 10.93 15.91 26.36
CA ILE A 64 11.15 17.35 26.13
C ILE A 64 10.26 17.78 24.98
N ALA A 65 9.45 18.82 25.22
CA ALA A 65 8.53 19.38 24.23
C ALA A 65 7.62 18.33 23.56
N GLY A 66 7.12 17.38 24.36
CA GLY A 66 6.22 16.30 23.93
C GLY A 66 6.89 15.11 23.23
N VAL A 67 8.22 15.10 23.12
CA VAL A 67 8.98 14.03 22.46
C VAL A 67 9.75 13.19 23.47
N ASP A 68 9.65 11.86 23.34
CA ASP A 68 10.47 10.90 24.07
C ASP A 68 11.93 11.02 23.61
N VAL A 69 12.77 11.69 24.40
CA VAL A 69 14.16 11.97 24.04
C VAL A 69 15.03 10.75 24.30
N THR A 70 15.04 10.29 25.55
CA THR A 70 15.88 9.16 25.94
C THR A 70 15.45 8.57 27.27
N THR A 71 15.84 7.32 27.49
CA THR A 71 15.81 6.70 28.81
C THR A 71 17.14 6.97 29.52
N ILE A 72 17.08 7.20 30.83
CA ILE A 72 18.25 7.40 31.67
C ILE A 72 18.26 6.40 32.82
N ARG A 73 19.47 5.99 33.19
CA ARG A 73 19.75 5.23 34.40
C ARG A 73 21.06 5.72 35.00
N LEU A 74 21.04 5.97 36.30
CA LEU A 74 22.24 6.28 37.08
C LEU A 74 22.71 4.99 37.75
N ARG A 75 23.93 4.54 37.45
CA ARG A 75 24.48 3.32 38.05
C ARG A 75 25.90 3.51 38.54
N GLU A 76 26.28 2.67 39.47
CA GLU A 76 27.67 2.54 39.87
C GLU A 76 28.39 1.51 38.99
N LYS A 77 29.60 1.85 38.53
CA LYS A 77 30.46 0.92 37.79
C LYS A 77 30.81 -0.25 38.71
N ARG A 78 30.84 -1.45 38.12
CA ARG A 78 31.15 -2.69 38.83
C ARG A 78 32.28 -3.38 38.12
N GLU A 79 33.24 -3.84 38.90
CA GLU A 79 34.37 -4.63 38.42
C GLU A 79 34.15 -6.09 38.77
N LYS A 80 34.53 -6.97 37.84
CA LYS A 80 34.50 -8.41 38.06
C LYS A 80 35.75 -8.79 38.82
N VAL A 81 35.58 -9.19 40.08
CA VAL A 81 36.66 -9.74 40.88
C VAL A 81 36.46 -11.24 40.93
N VAL A 82 37.45 -11.98 40.44
CA VAL A 82 37.47 -13.43 40.56
C VAL A 82 37.82 -13.76 42.01
N SER A 83 36.90 -14.39 42.72
CA SER A 83 37.11 -14.94 44.05
C SER A 83 37.36 -16.44 43.92
N GLU A 84 38.58 -16.87 44.25
CA GLU A 84 38.87 -18.29 44.47
C GLU A 84 38.42 -18.66 45.89
N ASN A 85 37.48 -19.60 45.99
CA ASN A 85 37.14 -20.19 47.29
C ASN A 85 38.20 -21.25 47.63
N ASP A 86 38.89 -21.07 48.76
CA ASP A 86 39.86 -22.03 49.31
C ASP A 86 39.24 -22.99 50.35
N ASP A 87 37.90 -23.01 50.44
CA ASP A 87 37.17 -23.86 51.38
C ASP A 87 36.92 -25.28 50.81
N LEU A 88 37.93 -26.13 51.02
CA LEU A 88 37.87 -27.53 51.45
C LEU A 88 36.53 -28.29 51.23
N SER A 89 36.43 -29.06 50.14
CA SER A 89 35.89 -30.44 50.13
C SER A 89 35.79 -31.04 48.72
N GLY A 90 36.94 -31.31 48.08
CA GLY A 90 37.09 -32.38 47.07
C GLY A 90 36.21 -32.36 45.81
N ARG A 91 35.40 -31.34 45.55
CA ARG A 91 34.56 -31.22 44.35
C ARG A 91 34.78 -29.85 43.72
N SER A 92 35.49 -29.87 42.59
CA SER A 92 35.69 -28.83 41.58
C SER A 92 35.94 -27.39 42.08
N ARG A 93 37.09 -26.81 41.70
CA ARG A 93 37.34 -25.36 41.75
C ARG A 93 36.26 -24.63 40.95
N GLU A 94 35.19 -24.19 41.59
CA GLU A 94 34.26 -23.25 40.99
C GLU A 94 34.86 -21.85 41.09
N ILE A 95 35.24 -21.30 39.94
CA ILE A 95 35.64 -19.89 39.80
C ILE A 95 34.41 -19.05 40.08
N ARG A 96 34.35 -18.40 41.25
CA ARG A 96 33.29 -17.46 41.56
C ARG A 96 33.72 -16.08 41.05
N VAL A 97 32.82 -15.42 40.32
CA VAL A 97 33.02 -14.03 39.91
C VAL A 97 32.08 -13.18 40.76
N ASP A 98 32.65 -12.44 41.71
CA ASP A 98 31.91 -11.44 42.47
C ASP A 98 32.01 -10.08 41.78
N LEU A 99 30.92 -9.30 41.79
CA LEU A 99 30.90 -7.94 41.26
C LEU A 99 31.10 -6.96 42.40
N VAL A 100 32.23 -6.25 42.38
CA VAL A 100 32.57 -5.25 43.40
C VAL A 100 32.26 -3.86 42.86
N SER A 101 31.61 -3.04 43.68
CA SER A 101 31.25 -1.66 43.36
C SER A 101 32.47 -0.75 43.49
N THR A 102 32.78 0.03 42.45
CA THR A 102 34.04 0.80 42.38
C THR A 102 33.95 2.24 42.92
N GLY A 103 32.77 2.71 43.33
CA GLY A 103 32.53 4.09 43.74
C GLY A 103 32.36 5.09 42.58
N VAL A 104 32.47 4.63 41.33
CA VAL A 104 32.38 5.46 40.12
C VAL A 104 30.94 5.48 39.64
N LEU A 105 30.32 6.66 39.59
CA LEU A 105 28.96 6.83 39.04
C LEU A 105 28.98 7.06 37.54
N LEU A 106 27.96 6.57 36.84
CA LEU A 106 27.75 6.84 35.42
C LEU A 106 26.27 6.88 35.05
N PHE A 107 25.95 7.71 34.06
CA PHE A 107 24.68 7.71 33.34
C PHE A 107 24.77 6.83 32.10
N ASP A 108 23.79 5.95 31.92
CA ASP A 108 23.58 5.23 30.68
C ASP A 108 22.11 5.25 30.26
N ARG A 109 21.82 4.69 29.08
CA ARG A 109 20.46 4.61 28.53
C ARG A 109 19.64 3.41 29.03
N GLY A 110 20.17 2.64 29.97
CA GLY A 110 19.50 1.46 30.52
C GLY A 110 19.85 0.14 29.82
N PRO A 111 19.21 -0.97 30.24
CA PRO A 111 19.45 -2.28 29.65
C PRO A 111 18.89 -2.37 28.22
N GLY A 112 19.72 -2.84 27.28
CA GLY A 112 19.34 -3.05 25.88
C GLY A 112 19.83 -1.96 24.91
N SER A 113 20.35 -0.84 25.41
CA SER A 113 21.21 0.03 24.61
C SER A 113 22.65 -0.51 24.69
N LEU A 114 23.26 -0.89 23.57
CA LEU A 114 24.70 -1.19 23.53
C LEU A 114 25.46 0.02 24.08
N GLU A 115 25.99 -0.14 25.30
CA GLU A 115 27.06 0.64 25.93
C GLU A 115 27.19 2.12 25.50
N THR A 116 26.10 2.89 25.51
CA THR A 116 26.23 4.35 25.36
C THR A 116 26.24 4.98 26.73
N GLU A 117 27.43 5.01 27.33
CA GLU A 117 27.70 5.83 28.51
C GLU A 117 27.46 7.29 28.11
N LEU A 118 26.51 7.94 28.78
CA LEU A 118 26.17 9.35 28.53
C LEU A 118 27.14 10.26 29.26
N LEU A 119 27.53 9.85 30.48
CA LEU A 119 28.42 10.56 31.37
C LEU A 119 28.98 9.60 32.43
N ILE A 120 30.23 9.74 32.82
CA ILE A 120 30.90 8.88 33.81
C ILE A 120 31.83 9.73 34.68
N ASP A 121 32.00 9.34 35.95
CA ASP A 121 33.04 9.88 36.82
C ASP A 121 34.43 9.47 36.26
N GLU A 122 35.20 10.45 35.79
CA GLU A 122 36.55 10.24 35.23
C GLU A 122 37.57 11.04 36.03
N GLY A 123 38.25 10.37 36.98
CA GLY A 123 39.31 10.97 37.79
C GLY A 123 38.85 12.27 38.47
N PRO A 124 39.36 13.45 38.04
CA PRO A 124 38.97 14.74 38.59
C PRO A 124 37.57 15.21 38.17
N LYS A 125 37.04 14.74 37.02
CA LYS A 125 35.73 15.16 36.52
C LYS A 125 34.65 14.31 37.15
N LYS A 126 33.67 14.96 37.78
CA LYS A 126 32.52 14.29 38.36
C LYS A 126 31.31 14.38 37.44
N VAL A 127 30.39 13.43 37.58
CA VAL A 127 29.12 13.39 36.83
C VAL A 127 28.32 14.70 37.00
N GLU A 128 28.39 15.33 38.17
CA GLU A 128 27.77 16.61 38.47
C GLU A 128 28.23 17.72 37.51
N ASP A 129 29.52 17.77 37.20
CA ASP A 129 30.14 18.80 36.38
C ASP A 129 29.65 18.73 34.92
N GLY A 130 29.32 17.52 34.45
CA GLY A 130 28.83 17.26 33.09
C GLY A 130 27.32 17.34 32.92
N LEU A 131 26.54 17.59 33.98
CA LEU A 131 25.07 17.61 33.90
C LEU A 131 24.54 18.66 32.91
N ASN A 132 25.13 19.86 32.91
CA ASN A 132 24.71 20.93 32.00
C ASN A 132 24.91 20.54 30.53
N ASP A 133 26.05 19.93 30.21
CA ASP A 133 26.34 19.44 28.87
C ASP A 133 25.38 18.31 28.46
N LEU A 134 25.08 17.38 29.39
CA LEU A 134 24.09 16.33 29.16
C LEU A 134 22.72 16.94 28.81
N ILE A 135 22.28 17.97 29.53
CA ILE A 135 21.01 18.65 29.25
C ILE A 135 21.01 19.33 27.88
N ILE A 136 22.10 20.00 27.50
CA ILE A 136 22.25 20.59 26.17
C ILE A 136 22.13 19.52 25.08
N ARG A 137 22.79 18.37 25.27
CA ARG A 137 22.69 17.22 24.35
C ARG A 137 21.26 16.69 24.26
N LEU A 138 20.53 16.61 25.36
CA LEU A 138 19.12 16.17 25.38
C LEU A 138 18.21 17.15 24.62
N ILE A 139 18.37 18.45 24.82
CA ILE A 139 17.59 19.49 24.11
C ILE A 139 17.87 19.40 22.60
N LYS A 140 19.14 19.31 22.21
CA LYS A 140 19.53 19.16 20.80
C LYS A 140 18.89 17.92 20.19
N HIS A 141 18.93 16.79 20.89
CA HIS A 141 18.33 15.55 20.41
C HIS A 141 16.80 15.64 20.26
N ALA A 142 16.12 16.32 21.19
CA ALA A 142 14.68 16.59 21.09
C ALA A 142 14.34 17.42 19.83
N GLY A 143 15.13 18.46 19.56
CA GLY A 143 14.98 19.30 18.36
C GLY A 143 15.18 18.53 17.06
N GLU A 144 16.26 17.73 16.97
CA GLU A 144 16.54 16.89 15.80
C GLU A 144 15.44 15.84 15.57
N THR A 145 14.91 15.25 16.63
CA THR A 145 13.84 14.24 16.54
C THR A 145 12.55 14.87 16.02
N ARG A 146 12.19 16.09 16.48
CA ARG A 146 11.04 16.83 15.96
C ARG A 146 11.20 17.20 14.49
N LEU A 147 12.39 17.66 14.09
CA LEU A 147 12.65 18.03 12.70
C LEU A 147 12.48 16.81 11.78
N LYS A 148 13.07 15.67 12.14
CA LYS A 148 12.95 14.42 11.38
C LYS A 148 11.51 13.92 11.29
N GLU A 149 10.73 14.05 12.37
CA GLU A 149 9.32 13.67 12.36
C GLU A 149 8.52 14.57 11.41
N ASN A 150 8.71 15.89 11.48
CA ASN A 150 8.06 16.82 10.58
C ASN A 150 8.41 16.54 9.10
N GLU A 151 9.69 16.35 8.79
CA GLU A 151 10.15 15.98 7.43
C GLU A 151 9.56 14.65 6.95
N ARG A 152 9.35 13.70 7.85
CA ARG A 152 8.69 12.42 7.53
C ARG A 152 7.21 12.64 7.22
N GLN A 153 6.51 13.40 8.04
CA GLN A 153 5.09 13.72 7.83
C GLN A 153 4.88 14.48 6.52
N GLU A 154 5.72 15.46 6.22
CA GLU A 154 5.66 16.17 4.94
C GLU A 154 5.91 15.26 3.74
N ARG A 155 6.91 14.37 3.82
CA ARG A 155 7.17 13.40 2.73
C ARG A 155 6.01 12.45 2.51
N LEU A 156 5.40 11.95 3.58
CA LEU A 156 4.21 11.09 3.50
C LEU A 156 3.04 11.83 2.87
N ALA A 157 2.73 13.05 3.34
CA ALA A 157 1.66 13.87 2.77
C ALA A 157 1.88 14.18 1.28
N ARG A 158 3.12 14.50 0.88
CA ARG A 158 3.46 14.72 -0.54
C ARG A 158 3.32 13.45 -1.38
N TRP A 159 3.70 12.29 -0.83
CA TRP A 159 3.56 11.01 -1.50
C TRP A 159 2.08 10.64 -1.68
N GLU A 160 1.26 10.78 -0.65
CA GLU A 160 -0.18 10.54 -0.72
C GLU A 160 -0.87 11.47 -1.73
N ALA A 161 -0.56 12.78 -1.70
CA ALA A 161 -1.10 13.73 -2.67
C ALA A 161 -0.72 13.37 -4.11
N ARG A 162 0.51 12.90 -4.34
CA ARG A 162 0.95 12.43 -5.66
C ARG A 162 0.17 11.19 -6.12
N GLN A 163 0.01 10.21 -5.23
CA GLN A 163 -0.75 8.99 -5.54
C GLN A 163 -2.22 9.29 -5.87
N GLN A 164 -2.84 10.23 -5.16
CA GLN A 164 -4.21 10.68 -5.48
C GLN A 164 -4.28 11.36 -6.86
N MET A 165 -3.31 12.21 -7.20
CA MET A 165 -3.25 12.85 -8.52
C MET A 165 -3.02 11.85 -9.64
N GLU A 166 -2.10 10.89 -9.48
CA GLU A 166 -1.85 9.83 -10.46
C GLU A 166 -3.10 8.96 -10.65
N GLY A 167 -3.74 8.53 -9.56
CA GLY A 167 -4.95 7.69 -9.64
C GLY A 167 -6.14 8.40 -10.27
N THR A 168 -6.29 9.72 -10.10
CA THR A 168 -7.33 10.51 -10.77
C THR A 168 -7.03 10.69 -12.26
N GLN A 169 -5.77 10.98 -12.62
CA GLN A 169 -5.35 11.10 -14.02
C GLN A 169 -5.55 9.79 -14.78
N GLU A 170 -5.14 8.65 -14.21
CA GLU A 170 -5.33 7.33 -14.83
C GLU A 170 -6.80 7.02 -15.11
N LYS A 171 -7.70 7.35 -14.18
CA LYS A 171 -9.14 7.16 -14.37
C LYS A 171 -9.67 8.01 -15.53
N VAL A 172 -9.24 9.28 -15.61
CA VAL A 172 -9.64 10.18 -16.70
C VAL A 172 -9.13 9.66 -18.05
N ILE A 173 -7.89 9.19 -18.11
CA ILE A 173 -7.29 8.63 -19.34
C ILE A 173 -8.03 7.36 -19.76
N LYS A 174 -8.25 6.42 -18.84
CA LYS A 174 -8.99 5.17 -19.13
C LYS A 174 -10.40 5.45 -19.62
N TYR A 175 -11.11 6.39 -18.98
CA TYR A 175 -12.45 6.79 -19.39
C TYR A 175 -12.46 7.38 -20.81
N ARG A 176 -11.52 8.28 -21.13
CA ARG A 176 -11.40 8.86 -22.48
C ARG A 176 -11.10 7.81 -23.55
N ILE A 177 -10.18 6.88 -23.26
CA ILE A 177 -9.82 5.80 -24.18
C ILE A 177 -11.01 4.87 -24.41
N GLY A 178 -11.73 4.48 -23.34
CA GLY A 178 -12.93 3.64 -23.44
C GLY A 178 -14.00 4.28 -24.33
N ASN A 179 -14.37 5.53 -24.05
CA ASN A 179 -15.35 6.26 -24.85
C ASN A 179 -14.94 6.38 -26.33
N PHE A 180 -13.65 6.59 -26.59
CA PHE A 180 -13.14 6.68 -27.96
C PHE A 180 -13.31 5.35 -28.72
N TYR A 181 -13.01 4.22 -28.08
CA TYR A 181 -13.19 2.90 -28.70
C TYR A 181 -14.66 2.54 -28.93
N GLU A 182 -15.55 2.90 -27.99
CA GLU A 182 -17.00 2.70 -28.16
C GLU A 182 -17.53 3.50 -29.35
N GLN A 183 -17.15 4.78 -29.47
CA GLN A 183 -17.52 5.61 -30.62
C GLN A 183 -16.98 5.04 -31.93
N GLN A 184 -15.74 4.57 -31.94
CA GLN A 184 -15.14 3.97 -33.14
C GLN A 184 -15.85 2.67 -33.54
N ALA A 185 -16.25 1.83 -32.57
CA ALA A 185 -16.97 0.60 -32.86
C ALA A 185 -18.35 0.87 -33.46
N LEU A 186 -19.10 1.81 -32.88
CA LEU A 186 -20.42 2.20 -33.35
C LEU A 186 -20.37 2.82 -34.76
N GLU A 187 -19.35 3.62 -35.05
CA GLU A 187 -19.16 4.18 -36.39
C GLU A 187 -18.77 3.09 -37.41
N ARG A 188 -17.94 2.13 -37.01
CA ARG A 188 -17.58 0.99 -37.89
C ARG A 188 -18.81 0.13 -38.22
N GLU A 189 -19.69 -0.10 -37.25
CA GLU A 189 -20.93 -0.84 -37.47
C GLU A 189 -21.81 -0.12 -38.49
N ARG A 190 -22.06 1.19 -38.31
CA ARG A 190 -22.81 2.01 -39.27
C ARG A 190 -22.21 2.01 -40.67
N VAL A 191 -20.89 2.10 -40.76
CA VAL A 191 -20.20 2.07 -42.06
C VAL A 191 -20.35 0.69 -42.71
N ASN A 192 -20.25 -0.39 -41.95
CA ASN A 192 -20.45 -1.74 -42.47
C ASN A 192 -21.90 -1.99 -42.91
N GLU A 193 -22.88 -1.50 -42.14
CA GLU A 193 -24.30 -1.52 -42.53
C GLU A 193 -24.50 -0.80 -43.86
N LEU A 194 -23.96 0.42 -44.01
CA LEU A 194 -24.05 1.16 -45.27
C LEU A 194 -23.41 0.42 -46.45
N PHE A 195 -22.27 -0.24 -46.25
CA PHE A 195 -21.66 -1.05 -47.30
C PHE A 195 -22.53 -2.25 -47.68
N ASN A 196 -23.09 -2.94 -46.69
CA ASN A 196 -24.00 -4.06 -46.92
C ASN A 196 -25.25 -3.60 -47.69
N ASP A 197 -25.83 -2.45 -47.31
CA ASP A 197 -26.98 -1.87 -47.99
C ASP A 197 -26.63 -1.49 -49.44
N ALA A 198 -25.47 -0.87 -49.66
CA ALA A 198 -25.03 -0.51 -51.01
C ALA A 198 -24.82 -1.75 -51.89
N ASP A 199 -24.23 -2.82 -51.36
CA ASP A 199 -24.02 -4.08 -52.07
C ASP A 199 -25.37 -4.77 -52.37
N ALA A 200 -26.29 -4.78 -51.40
CA ALA A 200 -27.63 -5.34 -51.55
C ALA A 200 -28.43 -4.58 -52.62
N TYR A 201 -28.41 -3.25 -52.59
CA TYR A 201 -28.99 -2.41 -53.64
C TYR A 201 -28.38 -2.73 -55.02
N GLN A 202 -27.05 -2.85 -55.11
CA GLN A 202 -26.40 -3.18 -56.38
C GLN A 202 -26.81 -4.58 -56.90
N GLN A 203 -26.97 -5.55 -56.01
CA GLN A 203 -27.47 -6.88 -56.36
C GLN A 203 -28.92 -6.83 -56.85
N ALA A 204 -29.80 -6.10 -56.16
CA ALA A 204 -31.18 -5.90 -56.59
C ALA A 204 -31.25 -5.28 -57.99
N GLN A 205 -30.43 -4.25 -58.27
CA GLN A 205 -30.35 -3.64 -59.61
C GLN A 205 -29.86 -4.64 -60.67
N LYS A 206 -28.86 -5.47 -60.37
CA LYS A 206 -28.40 -6.51 -61.30
C LYS A 206 -29.49 -7.53 -61.61
N ILE A 207 -30.28 -7.91 -60.60
CA ILE A 207 -31.42 -8.82 -60.78
C ILE A 207 -32.47 -8.15 -61.66
N ARG A 208 -32.88 -6.90 -61.38
CA ARG A 208 -33.85 -6.16 -62.19
C ARG A 208 -33.43 -6.09 -63.66
N VAL A 209 -32.20 -5.63 -63.93
CA VAL A 209 -31.66 -5.55 -65.31
C VAL A 209 -31.66 -6.90 -66.02
N PHE A 210 -31.31 -7.99 -65.32
CA PHE A 210 -31.34 -9.33 -65.90
C PHE A 210 -32.77 -9.81 -66.21
N VAL A 211 -33.71 -9.59 -65.29
CA VAL A 211 -35.12 -9.96 -65.44
C VAL A 211 -35.76 -9.16 -66.58
N ASP A 212 -35.48 -7.86 -66.67
CA ASP A 212 -35.93 -7.00 -67.77
C ASP A 212 -35.41 -7.53 -69.12
N ALA A 213 -34.11 -7.82 -69.24
CA ALA A 213 -33.52 -8.40 -70.46
C ALA A 213 -34.10 -9.79 -70.80
N LEU A 214 -34.41 -10.61 -69.80
CA LEU A 214 -35.06 -11.91 -70.00
C LEU A 214 -36.49 -11.74 -70.53
N SER A 215 -37.24 -10.77 -69.99
CA SER A 215 -38.59 -10.46 -70.44
C SER A 215 -38.63 -10.00 -71.90
N GLU A 216 -37.64 -9.21 -72.33
CA GLU A 216 -37.49 -8.77 -73.72
C GLU A 216 -37.22 -9.96 -74.66
N CYS A 217 -36.40 -10.93 -74.25
CA CYS A 217 -36.12 -12.14 -75.03
C CYS A 217 -37.28 -13.13 -75.09
N MET A 218 -38.15 -13.16 -74.07
CA MET A 218 -39.33 -14.03 -74.01
C MET A 218 -40.57 -13.44 -74.68
N SER A 219 -40.52 -12.17 -75.08
CA SER A 219 -41.60 -11.50 -75.77
C SER A 219 -41.76 -12.03 -77.21
N THR A 220 -43.00 -12.30 -77.62
CA THR A 220 -43.35 -12.71 -79.00
C THR A 220 -43.30 -11.51 -79.98
N GLU A 221 -43.50 -11.73 -81.29
CA GLU A 221 -43.49 -10.65 -82.31
C GLU A 221 -44.45 -9.47 -82.00
N ASP A 222 -45.48 -9.69 -81.15
CA ASP A 222 -46.42 -8.66 -80.68
C ASP A 222 -46.03 -8.02 -79.33
N GLY A 223 -44.85 -8.31 -78.78
CA GLY A 223 -44.34 -7.70 -77.55
C GLY A 223 -45.10 -8.10 -76.27
N THR A 224 -45.87 -9.19 -76.29
CA THR A 224 -46.70 -9.62 -75.15
C THR A 224 -46.33 -11.02 -74.68
N VAL A 225 -46.21 -11.16 -73.35
CA VAL A 225 -46.11 -12.43 -72.63
C VAL A 225 -47.50 -12.78 -72.10
N ALA A 226 -47.93 -14.03 -72.26
CA ALA A 226 -49.22 -14.48 -71.76
C ALA A 226 -49.26 -14.41 -70.22
N ILE A 227 -50.29 -13.77 -69.66
CA ILE A 227 -50.38 -13.41 -68.22
C ILE A 227 -50.39 -14.65 -67.29
N ASP A 228 -50.88 -15.79 -67.77
CA ASP A 228 -51.03 -17.04 -67.01
C ASP A 228 -50.01 -18.11 -67.44
N SER A 229 -48.82 -17.71 -67.90
CA SER A 229 -47.74 -18.65 -68.27
C SER A 229 -46.72 -18.84 -67.14
N ASP A 230 -46.07 -20.00 -67.12
CA ASP A 230 -45.00 -20.32 -66.17
C ASP A 230 -43.84 -19.28 -66.22
N GLU A 231 -43.63 -18.68 -67.39
CA GLU A 231 -42.65 -17.61 -67.61
C GLU A 231 -43.06 -16.29 -66.93
N ALA A 232 -44.35 -15.93 -66.97
CA ALA A 232 -44.86 -14.74 -66.29
C ALA A 232 -44.79 -14.88 -64.76
N ASP A 233 -45.04 -16.09 -64.23
CA ASP A 233 -44.85 -16.42 -62.82
C ASP A 233 -43.39 -16.27 -62.38
N TYR A 234 -42.45 -16.73 -63.19
CA TYR A 234 -41.02 -16.61 -62.92
C TYR A 234 -40.56 -15.15 -62.91
N LEU A 235 -40.98 -14.33 -63.89
CA LEU A 235 -40.63 -12.91 -63.94
C LEU A 235 -41.18 -12.16 -62.73
N ARG A 236 -42.43 -12.43 -62.34
CA ARG A 236 -43.05 -11.86 -61.14
C ARG A 236 -42.30 -12.24 -59.86
N TRP A 237 -41.95 -13.50 -59.69
CA TRP A 237 -41.13 -13.96 -58.56
C TRP A 237 -39.75 -13.28 -58.54
N ALA A 238 -39.09 -13.15 -59.70
CA ALA A 238 -37.75 -12.59 -59.78
C ALA A 238 -37.74 -11.06 -59.49
N HIS A 239 -38.76 -10.31 -59.89
CA HIS A 239 -38.95 -8.92 -59.46
C HIS A 239 -39.19 -8.81 -57.94
N GLN A 240 -40.05 -9.67 -57.38
CA GLN A 240 -40.28 -9.71 -55.92
C GLN A 240 -39.00 -10.06 -55.15
N LEU A 241 -38.14 -10.93 -55.70
CA LEU A 241 -36.84 -11.24 -55.12
C LEU A 241 -35.90 -10.03 -55.16
N ALA A 242 -35.90 -9.24 -56.25
CA ALA A 242 -35.11 -8.02 -56.33
C ALA A 242 -35.57 -6.98 -55.30
N ASP A 243 -36.89 -6.78 -55.15
CA ASP A 243 -37.46 -5.85 -54.16
C ASP A 243 -37.20 -6.29 -52.72
N ARG A 244 -37.07 -7.60 -52.47
CA ARG A 244 -36.70 -8.15 -51.17
C ARG A 244 -35.23 -7.90 -50.80
N VAL A 245 -34.34 -7.93 -51.79
CA VAL A 245 -32.91 -7.68 -51.58
C VAL A 245 -32.60 -6.18 -51.54
N ASP A 246 -33.47 -5.34 -52.12
CA ASP A 246 -33.31 -3.89 -52.14
C ASP A 246 -33.60 -3.28 -50.75
N PRO A 247 -32.61 -2.68 -50.07
CA PRO A 247 -32.82 -2.04 -48.77
C PRO A 247 -33.71 -0.78 -48.84
N LEU A 248 -34.02 -0.27 -50.03
CA LEU A 248 -34.89 0.89 -50.24
C LEU A 248 -36.36 0.50 -50.48
N CYS A 249 -36.65 -0.79 -50.65
CA CYS A 249 -38.00 -1.28 -50.87
C CYS A 249 -38.54 -1.97 -49.61
N GLU A 250 -39.85 -1.83 -49.38
CA GLU A 250 -40.52 -2.66 -48.38
C GLU A 250 -40.46 -4.13 -48.85
N SER A 251 -39.83 -4.99 -48.06
CA SER A 251 -39.69 -6.41 -48.41
C SER A 251 -41.07 -7.05 -48.59
N PRO A 252 -41.42 -7.55 -49.79
CA PRO A 252 -42.67 -8.25 -50.00
C PRO A 252 -42.69 -9.56 -49.20
N PRO A 253 -43.87 -10.01 -48.73
CA PRO A 253 -43.99 -11.21 -47.90
C PRO A 253 -43.53 -12.45 -48.68
N SER A 254 -42.66 -13.26 -48.06
CA SER A 254 -42.15 -14.49 -48.64
C SER A 254 -42.38 -15.70 -47.72
N ILE A 255 -42.52 -16.87 -48.33
CA ILE A 255 -42.48 -18.17 -47.64
C ILE A 255 -41.13 -18.38 -46.92
N LEU A 256 -40.07 -17.68 -47.34
CA LEU A 256 -38.77 -17.72 -46.67
C LEU A 256 -38.72 -16.90 -45.36
N ASP A 257 -39.73 -16.06 -45.07
CA ASP A 257 -39.86 -15.31 -43.80
C ASP A 257 -40.61 -16.11 -42.74
N ASP A 258 -41.50 -16.99 -43.18
CA ASP A 258 -42.13 -17.98 -42.31
C ASP A 258 -41.09 -19.06 -42.00
N GLY A 259 -40.60 -19.10 -40.76
CA GLY A 259 -39.70 -20.14 -40.29
C GLY A 259 -40.36 -21.53 -40.30
N PHE A 260 -40.50 -22.13 -41.48
CA PHE A 260 -40.93 -23.51 -41.67
C PHE A 260 -39.70 -24.43 -41.71
N ASN A 261 -39.68 -25.38 -40.78
CA ASN A 261 -38.65 -26.41 -40.62
C ASN A 261 -38.63 -27.32 -41.86
N VAL A 262 -37.61 -27.18 -42.71
CA VAL A 262 -37.48 -27.85 -44.02
C VAL A 262 -37.07 -29.32 -43.85
N ALA A 263 -38.04 -30.20 -43.59
CA ALA A 263 -37.87 -31.65 -43.72
C ALA A 263 -38.66 -32.24 -44.90
N GLU A 264 -39.62 -31.51 -45.47
CA GLU A 264 -40.50 -32.05 -46.49
C GLU A 264 -40.75 -30.98 -47.56
N ILE A 265 -40.76 -31.40 -48.83
CA ILE A 265 -41.26 -30.66 -49.99
C ILE A 265 -40.24 -29.72 -50.67
N GLY A 266 -39.40 -30.29 -51.53
CA GLY A 266 -38.79 -29.57 -52.65
C GLY A 266 -39.44 -29.99 -53.97
N PRO A 267 -39.99 -29.08 -54.79
CA PRO A 267 -40.45 -29.40 -56.13
C PRO A 267 -39.29 -29.48 -57.13
N LYS A 268 -39.46 -30.32 -58.14
CA LYS A 268 -38.47 -30.62 -59.19
C LYS A 268 -38.45 -29.52 -60.25
N ARG A 269 -37.24 -29.08 -60.61
CA ARG A 269 -36.99 -28.18 -61.75
C ARG A 269 -37.51 -28.80 -63.06
N PRO A 270 -38.16 -28.03 -63.95
CA PRO A 270 -38.38 -28.44 -65.33
C PRO A 270 -37.04 -28.39 -66.10
N ARG A 271 -36.91 -29.27 -67.11
CA ARG A 271 -35.75 -29.37 -68.01
C ARG A 271 -35.88 -28.40 -69.18
#